data_AF-A0A9D9GAA1-F1
#
_entry.id   AF-A0A9D9GAA1-F1
#
_cell.length_a   1.000
_cell.length_b   1.000
_cell.length_c   1.000
_cell.angle_alpha   90.00
_cell.angle_beta   90.00
_cell.angle_gamma   90.00
#
_symmetry.space_group_name_H-M   'P 1'
#
loop_
_entity.id
_entity.type
_entity.pdbx_description
1 polymer ?
#
loop_
_entity_poly.entity_id
_entity_poly.type
_entity_poly.pdbx_seq_one_letter_code
_entity_poly.pdbx_strand_id
1 'polypeptide(L)'
;MKKNTTVYILAGALTILACLSILLLVSNSRKKVIIEDITAQFELDKEELQDDYSQLALQYEDYGIRINNDSLAELLDAERTKNLRLLDEIKTLKVNNARRLSELRKELETARTVMRSYIVQIDSLNTLNNQLREENSAMTRQYEEAKQTVNALSKEKEALTEKVMLASMLEARDIEIRPLTDKGRPAN
;
A
#
# COMPACT_ATOMS: atom_id res chain seq x y z
N MET A 1 -53.05 -37.04 69.46
CA MET A 1 -53.09 -35.79 68.65
C MET A 1 -51.79 -35.45 67.90
N LYS A 2 -50.65 -36.17 68.06
CA LYS A 2 -49.37 -35.83 67.38
C LYS A 2 -49.22 -36.31 65.92
N LYS A 3 -50.06 -37.23 65.45
CA LYS A 3 -49.93 -37.86 64.12
C LYS A 3 -50.30 -36.92 62.95
N ASN A 4 -51.16 -35.93 63.19
CA ASN A 4 -51.64 -35.03 62.13
C ASN A 4 -50.66 -33.87 61.91
N THR A 5 -50.02 -33.35 62.97
CA THR A 5 -49.00 -32.31 62.88
C THR A 5 -47.74 -32.78 62.14
N THR A 6 -47.30 -34.03 62.35
CA THR A 6 -46.17 -34.60 61.59
C THR A 6 -46.50 -34.78 60.10
N VAL A 7 -47.74 -35.12 59.77
CA VAL A 7 -48.21 -35.23 58.37
C VAL A 7 -48.25 -33.87 57.68
N TYR A 8 -48.71 -32.80 58.35
CA TYR A 8 -48.69 -31.46 57.77
C TYR A 8 -47.27 -30.91 57.57
N ILE A 9 -46.33 -31.20 58.47
CA ILE A 9 -44.92 -30.81 58.32
C ILE A 9 -44.27 -31.54 57.14
N LEU A 10 -44.52 -32.85 57.00
CA LEU A 10 -44.04 -33.64 55.85
C LEU A 10 -44.64 -33.16 54.52
N ALA A 11 -45.94 -32.85 54.50
CA ALA A 11 -46.60 -32.31 53.31
C ALA A 11 -46.03 -30.93 52.92
N GLY A 12 -45.79 -30.05 53.90
CA GLY A 12 -45.15 -28.75 53.67
C GLY A 12 -43.69 -28.87 53.18
N ALA A 13 -42.93 -29.83 53.71
CA ALA A 13 -41.57 -30.08 53.22
C ALA A 13 -41.57 -30.59 51.77
N LEU A 14 -42.54 -31.44 51.41
CA LEU A 14 -42.68 -31.98 50.05
C LEU A 14 -43.03 -30.90 49.03
N THR A 15 -43.92 -29.96 49.40
CA THR A 15 -44.30 -28.84 48.52
C THR A 15 -43.14 -27.85 48.33
N ILE A 16 -42.37 -27.57 49.38
CA ILE A 16 -41.16 -26.74 49.27
C ILE A 16 -40.13 -27.40 48.34
N LEU A 17 -39.89 -28.71 48.48
CA LEU A 17 -39.00 -29.47 47.59
C LEU A 17 -39.46 -29.44 46.14
N ALA A 18 -40.77 -29.58 45.89
CA ALA A 18 -41.34 -29.49 44.55
C ALA A 18 -41.21 -28.07 43.95
N CYS A 19 -41.44 -27.02 44.74
CA CYS A 19 -41.23 -25.64 44.30
C CYS A 19 -39.75 -25.36 44.00
N LEU A 20 -38.83 -25.88 44.82
CA LEU A 20 -37.39 -25.73 44.60
C LEU A 20 -36.94 -26.44 43.32
N SER A 21 -37.46 -27.65 43.05
CA SER A 21 -37.12 -28.40 41.84
C SER A 21 -37.63 -27.70 40.58
N ILE A 22 -38.85 -27.16 40.61
CA ILE A 22 -39.42 -26.37 39.50
C ILE A 22 -38.58 -25.10 39.26
N LEU A 23 -38.19 -24.39 40.32
CA LEU A 23 -37.32 -23.21 40.21
C LEU A 23 -35.96 -23.52 39.57
N LEU A 24 -35.34 -24.64 39.96
CA LEU A 24 -34.07 -25.08 39.37
C LEU A 24 -34.23 -25.45 37.89
N LEU A 25 -35.32 -26.14 37.52
CA LEU A 25 -35.61 -26.47 36.13
C LEU A 25 -35.81 -25.21 35.28
N VAL A 26 -36.61 -24.26 35.76
CA VAL A 26 -36.85 -22.98 35.06
C VAL A 26 -35.56 -22.17 34.93
N SER A 27 -34.76 -22.10 35.99
CA SER A 27 -33.45 -21.43 35.96
C SER A 27 -32.50 -22.08 34.95
N ASN A 28 -32.46 -23.42 34.90
CA ASN A 28 -31.60 -24.14 33.97
C ASN A 28 -32.07 -23.98 32.52
N SER A 29 -33.38 -23.98 32.26
CA SER A 29 -33.93 -23.72 30.93
C SER A 29 -33.64 -22.30 30.44
N ARG A 30 -33.75 -21.29 31.31
CA ARG A 30 -33.36 -19.90 30.96
C ARG A 30 -31.88 -19.81 30.62
N LYS A 31 -31.01 -20.46 31.39
CA LYS A 31 -29.56 -20.51 31.12
C LYS A 31 -29.26 -21.14 29.76
N LYS A 32 -29.95 -22.23 29.39
CA LYS A 32 -29.77 -22.89 28.09
C LYS A 32 -30.14 -21.97 26.92
N VAL A 33 -31.29 -21.31 26.99
CA VAL A 33 -31.74 -20.39 25.94
C VAL A 33 -30.78 -19.21 25.78
N ILE A 34 -30.28 -18.63 26.88
CA ILE A 34 -29.31 -17.55 26.85
C ILE A 34 -27.98 -18.02 26.25
N ILE A 35 -27.50 -19.21 26.62
CA ILE A 35 -26.27 -19.77 26.06
C ILE A 35 -26.42 -20.03 24.57
N GLU A 36 -27.56 -20.55 24.13
CA GLU A 36 -27.87 -20.83 22.73
C GLU A 36 -27.91 -19.55 21.88
N ASP A 37 -28.55 -18.50 22.37
CA ASP A 37 -28.57 -17.18 21.71
C ASP A 37 -27.17 -16.55 21.63
N ILE A 38 -26.38 -16.63 22.71
CA ILE A 38 -24.98 -16.17 22.71
C ILE A 38 -24.12 -17.00 21.73
N THR A 39 -24.31 -18.31 21.66
CA THR A 39 -23.58 -19.16 20.71
C THR A 39 -23.93 -18.82 19.27
N ALA A 40 -25.22 -18.57 18.97
CA ALA A 40 -25.65 -18.20 17.63
C ALA A 40 -25.08 -16.84 17.20
N GLN A 41 -25.14 -15.82 18.09
CA GLN A 41 -24.53 -14.52 17.81
C GLN A 41 -23.02 -14.62 17.61
N PHE A 42 -22.34 -15.44 18.41
CA PHE A 42 -20.89 -15.66 18.26
C PHE A 42 -20.54 -16.36 16.94
N GLU A 43 -21.34 -17.32 16.49
CA GLU A 43 -21.15 -17.98 15.20
C GLU A 43 -21.35 -17.02 14.03
N LEU A 44 -22.38 -16.18 14.08
CA LEU A 44 -22.61 -15.11 13.09
C LEU A 44 -21.46 -14.11 13.06
N ASP A 45 -21.05 -13.60 14.23
CA ASP A 45 -19.92 -12.68 14.35
C ASP A 45 -18.60 -13.28 13.79
N LYS A 46 -18.43 -14.59 13.95
CA LYS A 46 -17.27 -15.35 13.46
C LYS A 46 -17.32 -15.54 11.94
N GLU A 47 -18.49 -15.77 11.38
CA GLU A 47 -18.70 -15.87 9.93
C GLU A 47 -18.45 -14.52 9.25
N GLU A 48 -19.04 -13.43 9.77
CA GLU A 48 -18.82 -12.07 9.30
C GLU A 48 -17.33 -11.70 9.33
N LEU A 49 -16.64 -12.02 10.43
CA LEU A 49 -15.21 -11.75 10.54
C LEU A 49 -14.39 -12.56 9.52
N GLN A 50 -14.76 -13.82 9.25
CA GLN A 50 -14.08 -14.62 8.23
C GLN A 50 -14.25 -14.03 6.82
N ASP A 51 -15.45 -13.57 6.49
CA ASP A 51 -15.72 -12.91 5.21
C ASP A 51 -14.90 -11.62 5.07
N ASP A 52 -14.87 -10.80 6.11
CA ASP A 52 -14.09 -9.58 6.20
C ASP A 52 -12.59 -9.80 5.96
N TYR A 53 -12.00 -10.83 6.58
CA TYR A 53 -10.61 -11.20 6.36
C TYR A 53 -10.38 -11.77 4.96
N SER A 54 -11.32 -12.54 4.42
CA SER A 54 -11.25 -13.07 3.06
C SER A 54 -11.27 -11.94 2.03
N GLN A 55 -12.17 -10.97 2.21
CA GLN A 55 -12.26 -9.79 1.36
C GLN A 55 -10.97 -8.96 1.43
N LEU A 56 -10.40 -8.79 2.63
CA LEU A 56 -9.13 -8.12 2.81
C LEU A 56 -8.00 -8.85 2.07
N ALA A 57 -7.96 -10.19 2.15
CA ALA A 57 -6.99 -11.01 1.44
C ALA A 57 -7.10 -10.88 -0.10
N LEU A 58 -8.31 -10.78 -0.63
CA LEU A 58 -8.53 -10.54 -2.06
C LEU A 58 -8.07 -9.14 -2.48
N GLN A 59 -8.32 -8.13 -1.66
CA GLN A 59 -7.80 -6.78 -1.88
C GLN A 59 -6.26 -6.78 -1.88
N TYR A 60 -5.61 -7.53 -0.99
CA TYR A 60 -4.16 -7.68 -0.99
C TYR A 60 -3.63 -8.25 -2.33
N GLU A 61 -4.33 -9.23 -2.90
CA GLU A 61 -3.93 -9.87 -4.16
C GLU A 61 -4.07 -8.93 -5.37
N ASP A 62 -5.15 -8.16 -5.44
CA ASP A 62 -5.35 -7.17 -6.50
C ASP A 62 -4.26 -6.07 -6.49
N TYR A 63 -3.86 -5.63 -5.29
CA TYR A 63 -2.83 -4.58 -5.16
C TYR A 63 -1.40 -5.09 -5.25
N GLY A 64 -1.12 -6.33 -4.84
CA GLY A 64 0.20 -6.96 -4.95
C GLY A 64 0.71 -7.03 -6.39
N ILE A 65 -0.20 -7.15 -7.36
CA ILE A 65 0.11 -7.18 -8.80
C ILE A 65 0.69 -5.84 -9.31
N ARG A 66 0.49 -4.74 -8.58
CA ARG A 66 0.95 -3.38 -8.97
C ARG A 66 2.26 -2.95 -8.31
N ILE A 67 2.84 -3.78 -7.46
CA ILE A 67 4.07 -3.47 -6.71
C ILE A 67 5.27 -4.03 -7.49
N ASN A 68 6.08 -3.15 -8.08
CA ASN A 68 7.35 -3.51 -8.72
C ASN A 68 8.55 -3.40 -7.75
N ASN A 69 8.30 -3.27 -6.45
CA ASN A 69 9.29 -3.05 -5.41
C ASN A 69 9.37 -4.27 -4.47
N ASP A 70 10.44 -5.04 -4.60
CA ASP A 70 10.64 -6.32 -3.90
C ASP A 70 10.52 -6.22 -2.37
N SER A 71 10.98 -5.11 -1.77
CA SER A 71 10.89 -4.93 -0.31
C SER A 71 9.45 -4.70 0.17
N LEU A 72 8.63 -3.98 -0.62
CA LEU A 72 7.21 -3.80 -0.30
C LEU A 72 6.43 -5.10 -0.52
N ALA A 73 6.81 -5.89 -1.51
CA ALA A 73 6.21 -7.20 -1.76
C ALA A 73 6.47 -8.18 -0.60
N GLU A 74 7.70 -8.25 -0.08
CA GLU A 74 8.05 -9.12 1.05
C GLU A 74 7.29 -8.76 2.34
N LEU A 75 7.16 -7.47 2.64
CA LEU A 75 6.34 -6.98 3.76
C LEU A 75 4.86 -7.33 3.60
N LEU A 76 4.33 -7.22 2.38
CA LEU A 76 2.94 -7.58 2.06
C LEU A 76 2.69 -9.07 2.28
N ASP A 77 3.62 -9.93 1.85
CA ASP A 77 3.52 -11.38 2.00
C ASP A 77 3.63 -11.83 3.47
N ALA A 78 4.47 -11.16 4.26
CA ALA A 78 4.55 -11.38 5.70
C ALA A 78 3.22 -11.04 6.39
N GLU A 79 2.59 -9.93 6.00
CA GLU A 79 1.30 -9.49 6.55
C GLU A 79 0.15 -10.40 6.09
N ARG A 80 0.18 -10.88 4.84
CA ARG A 80 -0.74 -11.91 4.32
C ARG A 80 -0.64 -13.20 5.15
N THR A 81 0.58 -13.68 5.40
CA THR A 81 0.83 -14.88 6.20
C THR A 81 0.32 -14.73 7.63
N LYS A 82 0.47 -13.54 8.23
CA LYS A 82 -0.06 -13.23 9.55
C LYS A 82 -1.60 -13.24 9.57
N ASN A 83 -2.23 -12.63 8.58
CA ASN A 83 -3.69 -12.64 8.43
C ASN A 83 -4.26 -14.07 8.28
N LEU A 84 -3.61 -14.92 7.47
CA LEU A 84 -4.01 -16.33 7.32
C LEU A 84 -3.93 -17.10 8.63
N ARG A 85 -2.89 -16.86 9.45
CA ARG A 85 -2.76 -17.47 10.78
C ARG A 85 -3.86 -17.01 11.74
N LEU A 86 -4.17 -15.71 11.77
CA LEU A 86 -5.25 -15.16 12.61
C LEU A 86 -6.62 -15.72 12.21
N LEU A 87 -6.85 -15.91 10.91
CA LEU A 87 -8.08 -16.53 10.40
C LEU A 87 -8.21 -18.00 10.82
N ASP A 88 -7.10 -18.74 10.87
CA ASP A 88 -7.10 -20.12 11.38
C ASP A 88 -7.33 -20.17 12.90
N GLU A 89 -6.80 -19.19 13.64
CA GLU A 89 -7.08 -19.02 15.07
C GLU A 89 -8.57 -18.71 15.31
N ILE A 90 -9.18 -17.83 14.50
CA ILE A 90 -10.63 -17.56 14.52
C ILE A 90 -11.43 -18.85 14.31
N LYS A 91 -11.05 -19.66 13.31
CA LYS A 91 -11.72 -20.94 13.01
C LYS A 91 -11.69 -21.91 14.19
N THR A 92 -10.62 -21.92 14.98
CA THR A 92 -10.46 -22.81 16.13
C THR A 92 -10.97 -22.25 17.46
N LEU A 93 -11.30 -20.96 17.52
CA LEU A 93 -11.84 -20.32 18.73
C LEU A 93 -13.24 -20.82 19.09
N LYS A 94 -13.39 -21.14 20.38
CA LYS A 94 -14.64 -21.59 21.01
C LYS A 94 -15.45 -20.41 21.54
N VAL A 95 -16.77 -20.57 21.59
CA VAL A 95 -17.77 -19.56 22.01
C VAL A 95 -17.48 -18.93 23.38
N ASN A 96 -16.81 -19.64 24.30
CA ASN A 96 -16.52 -19.12 25.64
C ASN A 96 -15.44 -18.01 25.67
N ASN A 97 -14.83 -17.65 24.53
CA ASN A 97 -13.74 -16.67 24.42
C ASN A 97 -14.16 -15.35 23.72
N ALA A 98 -15.29 -14.75 24.10
CA ALA A 98 -15.77 -13.47 23.55
C ALA A 98 -14.72 -12.33 23.61
N ARG A 99 -13.85 -12.34 24.63
CA ARG A 99 -12.72 -11.39 24.73
C ARG A 99 -11.73 -11.53 23.57
N ARG A 100 -11.39 -12.76 23.17
CA ARG A 100 -10.46 -13.02 22.06
C ARG A 100 -11.06 -12.59 20.72
N LEU A 101 -12.35 -12.81 20.51
CA LEU A 101 -13.06 -12.32 19.33
C LEU A 101 -13.03 -10.78 19.24
N SER A 102 -13.21 -10.07 20.35
CA SER A 102 -13.08 -8.61 20.40
C SER A 102 -11.65 -8.12 20.14
N GLU A 103 -10.64 -8.82 20.64
CA GLU A 103 -9.23 -8.53 20.35
C GLU A 103 -8.93 -8.71 18.86
N LEU A 104 -9.40 -9.80 18.24
CA LEU A 104 -9.23 -10.06 16.81
C LEU A 104 -9.91 -9.00 15.94
N ARG A 105 -11.11 -8.52 16.31
CA ARG A 105 -11.75 -7.37 15.65
C ARG A 105 -10.87 -6.12 15.67
N LYS A 106 -10.21 -5.82 16.80
CA LYS A 106 -9.29 -4.67 16.91
C LYS A 106 -8.02 -4.84 16.08
N GLU A 107 -7.48 -6.06 16.03
CA GLU A 107 -6.33 -6.38 15.20
C GLU A 107 -6.66 -6.21 13.71
N LEU A 108 -7.84 -6.67 13.27
CA LEU A 108 -8.33 -6.48 11.89
C LEU A 108 -8.46 -4.99 11.52
N GLU A 109 -9.06 -4.18 12.38
CA GLU A 109 -9.20 -2.73 12.12
C GLU A 109 -7.85 -2.02 12.03
N THR A 110 -6.88 -2.47 12.84
CA THR A 110 -5.51 -1.97 12.77
C THR A 110 -4.86 -2.36 11.44
N ALA A 111 -4.99 -3.61 11.02
CA ALA A 111 -4.49 -4.10 9.73
C ALA A 111 -5.10 -3.34 8.55
N ARG A 112 -6.44 -3.14 8.54
CA ARG A 112 -7.15 -2.31 7.53
C ARG A 112 -6.59 -0.89 7.46
N THR A 113 -6.29 -0.28 8.61
CA THR A 113 -5.77 1.08 8.67
C THR A 113 -4.35 1.18 8.11
N VAL A 114 -3.47 0.24 8.49
CA VAL A 114 -2.11 0.14 7.95
C VAL A 114 -2.14 -0.11 6.45
N MET A 115 -2.98 -1.03 5.97
CA MET A 115 -3.13 -1.34 4.55
C MET A 115 -3.60 -0.11 3.74
N ARG A 116 -4.59 0.65 4.23
CA ARG A 116 -5.01 1.91 3.59
C ARG A 116 -3.86 2.92 3.46
N SER A 117 -3.02 3.02 4.48
CA SER A 117 -1.83 3.88 4.43
C SER A 117 -0.82 3.42 3.38
N TYR A 118 -0.62 2.10 3.24
CA TYR A 118 0.27 1.57 2.20
C TYR A 118 -0.28 1.79 0.78
N ILE A 119 -1.59 1.68 0.57
CA ILE A 119 -2.21 1.97 -0.73
C ILE A 119 -1.89 3.41 -1.17
N VAL A 120 -2.09 4.38 -0.29
CA VAL A 120 -1.79 5.80 -0.58
C VAL A 120 -0.29 6.00 -0.90
N GLN A 121 0.60 5.32 -0.18
CA GLN A 121 2.03 5.40 -0.44
C GLN A 121 2.42 4.78 -1.79
N ILE A 122 1.85 3.63 -2.15
CA ILE A 122 2.08 2.96 -3.44
C ILE A 122 1.60 3.84 -4.60
N ASP A 123 0.40 4.41 -4.50
CA ASP A 123 -0.15 5.28 -5.54
C ASP A 123 0.70 6.55 -5.71
N SER A 124 1.16 7.15 -4.61
CA SER A 124 2.08 8.29 -4.63
C SER A 124 3.39 7.95 -5.32
N LEU A 125 3.99 6.81 -4.98
CA LEU A 125 5.24 6.33 -5.60
C LEU A 125 5.05 6.03 -7.09
N ASN A 126 3.95 5.40 -7.49
CA ASN A 126 3.67 5.12 -8.90
C ASN A 126 3.46 6.41 -9.70
N THR A 127 2.74 7.38 -9.13
CA THR A 127 2.55 8.69 -9.75
C THR A 127 3.88 9.41 -9.93
N LEU A 128 4.72 9.41 -8.89
CA LEU A 128 6.06 10.00 -8.95
C LEU A 128 6.95 9.27 -9.96
N ASN A 129 6.89 7.94 -10.03
CA ASN A 129 7.68 7.16 -10.98
C ASN A 129 7.28 7.49 -12.43
N ASN A 130 5.98 7.61 -12.70
CA ASN A 130 5.48 8.00 -14.02
C ASN A 130 5.94 9.41 -14.40
N GLN A 131 5.82 10.38 -13.48
CA GLN A 131 6.32 11.74 -13.70
C GLN A 131 7.83 11.76 -13.99
N LEU A 132 8.64 11.04 -13.20
CA LEU A 132 10.08 10.96 -13.40
C LEU A 132 10.45 10.29 -14.74
N ARG A 133 9.67 9.32 -15.21
CA ARG A 133 9.87 8.70 -16.53
C ARG A 133 9.57 9.66 -17.66
N GLU A 134 8.49 10.43 -17.55
CA GLU A 134 8.15 11.47 -18.52
C GLU A 134 9.21 12.56 -18.57
N GLU A 135 9.65 13.06 -17.40
CA GLU A 135 10.70 14.07 -17.29
C GLU A 135 12.04 13.58 -17.86
N ASN A 136 12.45 12.34 -17.54
CA ASN A 136 13.65 11.75 -18.14
C ASN A 136 13.54 11.64 -19.66
N SER A 137 12.38 11.25 -20.18
CA SER A 137 12.16 11.17 -21.63
C SER A 137 12.27 12.55 -22.29
N ALA A 138 11.65 13.57 -21.70
CA ALA A 138 11.72 14.94 -22.18
C ALA A 138 13.15 15.49 -22.12
N MET A 139 13.87 15.27 -21.01
CA MET A 139 15.25 15.70 -20.82
C MET A 139 16.19 15.04 -21.82
N THR A 140 16.01 13.74 -22.07
CA THR A 140 16.77 13.00 -23.08
C THR A 140 16.55 13.57 -24.48
N ARG A 141 15.30 13.93 -24.84
CA ARG A 141 15.00 14.58 -26.13
C ARG A 141 15.67 15.94 -26.26
N GLN A 142 15.54 16.80 -25.25
CA GLN A 142 16.18 18.11 -25.24
C GLN A 142 17.69 18.01 -25.33
N TYR A 143 18.29 17.04 -24.64
CA TYR A 143 19.72 16.79 -24.71
C TYR A 143 20.18 16.40 -26.11
N GLU A 144 19.47 15.49 -26.78
CA GLU A 144 19.78 15.10 -28.16
C GLU A 144 19.57 16.24 -29.16
N GLU A 145 18.53 17.05 -29.01
CA GLU A 145 18.32 18.26 -29.83
C GLU A 145 19.45 19.29 -29.63
N ALA A 146 19.82 19.58 -28.38
CA ALA A 146 20.94 20.47 -28.07
C ALA A 146 22.27 19.94 -28.64
N LYS A 147 22.50 18.64 -28.57
CA LYS A 147 23.68 18.00 -29.16
C LYS A 147 23.69 18.12 -30.69
N GLN A 148 22.55 17.97 -31.35
CA GLN A 148 22.43 18.17 -32.80
C GLN A 148 22.71 19.63 -33.19
N THR A 149 22.18 20.60 -32.46
CA THR A 149 22.44 22.03 -32.73
C THR A 149 23.90 22.39 -32.50
N VAL A 150 24.53 21.90 -31.44
CA VAL A 150 25.98 22.09 -31.19
C VAL A 150 26.81 21.51 -32.34
N ASN A 151 26.49 20.30 -32.81
CA ASN A 151 27.18 19.71 -33.95
C ASN A 151 26.99 20.50 -35.25
N ALA A 152 25.79 21.04 -35.49
CA ALA A 152 25.50 21.88 -36.64
C ALA A 152 26.28 23.21 -36.57
N LEU A 153 26.25 23.90 -35.43
CA LEU A 153 27.01 25.14 -35.20
C LEU A 153 28.52 24.91 -35.31
N SER A 154 29.04 23.77 -34.85
CA SER A 154 30.46 23.44 -35.00
C SER A 154 30.84 23.35 -36.48
N LYS A 155 30.06 22.63 -37.29
CA LYS A 155 30.27 22.52 -38.74
C LYS A 155 30.14 23.87 -39.45
N GLU A 156 29.14 24.67 -39.07
CA GLU A 156 28.96 26.01 -39.64
C GLU A 156 30.13 26.93 -39.28
N LYS A 157 30.61 26.88 -38.04
CA LYS A 157 31.79 27.63 -37.58
C LYS A 157 33.05 27.20 -38.31
N GLU A 158 33.27 25.90 -38.51
CA GLU A 158 34.39 25.38 -39.32
C GLU A 158 34.33 25.94 -40.74
N ALA A 159 33.18 25.85 -41.40
CA ALA A 159 32.98 26.36 -42.76
C ALA A 159 33.17 27.89 -42.86
N LEU A 160 32.70 28.64 -41.86
CA LEU A 160 32.89 30.09 -41.79
C LEU A 160 34.35 30.46 -41.57
N THR A 161 35.04 29.70 -40.71
CA THR A 161 36.48 29.89 -40.43
C THR A 161 37.30 29.66 -41.70
N GLU A 162 37.00 28.62 -42.47
CA GLU A 162 37.65 28.35 -43.77
C GLU A 162 37.42 29.51 -44.76
N LYS A 163 36.18 30.02 -44.87
CA LYS A 163 35.88 31.18 -45.73
C LYS A 163 36.64 32.43 -45.32
N VAL A 164 36.73 32.72 -44.02
CA VAL A 164 37.49 33.88 -43.49
C VAL A 164 38.98 33.73 -43.79
N MET A 165 39.54 32.52 -43.66
CA MET A 165 40.94 32.25 -44.03
C MET A 165 41.21 32.43 -45.52
N LEU A 166 40.30 31.98 -46.39
CA LEU A 166 40.41 32.19 -47.84
C LEU A 166 40.37 33.68 -48.19
N ALA A 167 39.47 34.44 -47.57
CA ALA A 167 39.34 35.88 -47.80
C ALA A 167 40.59 36.66 -47.33
N SER A 168 41.13 36.34 -46.15
CA SER A 168 42.35 36.99 -45.65
C SER A 168 43.59 36.66 -46.49
N MET A 169 43.68 35.44 -47.03
CA MET A 169 44.74 35.07 -47.98
C MET A 169 44.60 35.83 -49.32
N LEU A 170 43.37 36.07 -49.79
CA LEU A 170 43.11 36.87 -51.00
C LEU A 170 43.54 38.33 -50.80
N GLU A 171 43.17 38.93 -49.67
CA GLU A 171 43.54 40.32 -49.33
C GLU A 171 45.07 40.48 -49.26
N ALA A 172 45.80 39.50 -48.71
CA ALA A 172 47.25 39.51 -48.69
C ALA A 172 47.91 39.35 -50.08
N ARG A 173 47.20 38.80 -51.07
CA ARG A 173 47.67 38.72 -52.47
C ARG A 173 47.48 40.02 -53.24
N ASP A 174 46.51 40.86 -52.88
CA ASP A 174 46.24 42.14 -53.52
C ASP A 174 47.16 43.27 -53.00
N ILE A 175 48.35 42.90 -52.51
CA ILE A 175 49.38 43.81 -52.04
C ILE A 175 50.30 44.15 -53.22
N GLU A 176 50.16 45.35 -53.77
CA GLU A 176 51.07 45.88 -54.77
C GLU A 176 52.31 46.50 -54.09
N ILE A 177 53.44 45.80 -54.13
CA ILE A 177 54.71 46.30 -53.59
C ILE A 177 55.38 47.17 -54.65
N ARG A 178 55.45 48.49 -54.40
CA ARG A 178 56.23 49.43 -55.21
C ARG A 178 57.48 49.84 -54.44
N PRO A 179 58.69 49.47 -54.88
CA PRO A 179 59.90 49.92 -54.22
C PRO A 179 60.05 51.43 -54.39
N LEU A 180 60.47 52.11 -53.31
CA LEU A 180 60.71 53.55 -53.27
C LEU A 180 62.18 53.80 -52.94
N THR A 181 62.77 54.78 -53.59
CA THR A 181 64.11 55.30 -53.27
C THR A 181 64.08 56.18 -52.02
N ASP A 182 65.21 56.39 -51.33
CA ASP A 182 65.33 57.24 -50.12
C ASP A 182 64.76 58.68 -50.27
N LYS A 183 64.54 59.12 -51.51
CA LYS A 183 63.97 60.43 -51.87
C LYS A 183 62.48 60.38 -52.22
N GLY A 184 61.79 59.26 -51.93
CA GLY A 184 60.36 59.08 -52.14
C GLY A 184 59.93 58.93 -53.60
N ARG A 185 60.84 58.58 -54.53
CA ARG A 185 60.50 58.32 -55.94
C ARG A 185 60.36 56.82 -56.20
N PRO A 186 59.43 56.39 -57.07
CA PRO A 186 59.31 54.99 -57.46
C PRO A 186 60.64 54.50 -58.03
N ALA A 187 61.15 53.40 -57.48
CA ALA A 187 62.28 52.67 -58.03
C ALA A 187 61.73 51.78 -59.15
N ASN A 188 62.18 52.03 -60.38
CA ASN A 188 61.85 51.19 -61.54
C ASN A 188 62.62 49.88 -61.49
#